data_AF-A0A259TZJ8-F1
#
_entry.id   AF-A0A259TZJ8-F1
#
_cell.length_a   1.000
_cell.length_b   1.000
_cell.length_c   1.000
_cell.angle_alpha   90.00
_cell.angle_beta   90.00
_cell.angle_gamma   90.00
#
_symmetry.space_group_name_H-M   'P 1'
#
loop_
_entity.id
_entity.type
_entity.pdbx_description
1 polymer ?
#
loop_
_entity_poly.entity_id
_entity_poly.type
_entity_poly.pdbx_seq_one_letter_code
_entity_poly.pdbx_strand_id
1 'polypeptide(L)'
;MFNVDQFARQLLIEALFYDEEYGALGNVSLIDPESVREKYLASYDPERDTFLIEEAVEWEDLDADEDGEIDYALAVDGKEFGTYETPEDAADQLLALAREHSLAPSFMILFDEEAG
;
A
#
# COMPACT_ATOMS: atom_id res chain seq x y z
N MET A 1 0.21 -25.69 -12.66
CA MET A 1 1.58 -25.47 -12.14
C MET A 1 1.56 -24.12 -11.47
N PHE A 2 2.11 -24.00 -10.26
CA PHE A 2 2.11 -22.74 -9.50
C PHE A 2 3.08 -21.72 -10.12
N ASN A 3 2.67 -20.46 -10.19
CA ASN A 3 3.49 -19.33 -10.62
C ASN A 3 3.43 -18.24 -9.54
N VAL A 4 4.57 -17.99 -8.90
CA VAL A 4 4.68 -17.03 -7.79
C VAL A 4 4.38 -15.59 -8.22
N ASP A 5 4.79 -15.21 -9.44
CA ASP A 5 4.58 -13.85 -9.93
C ASP A 5 3.11 -13.59 -10.21
N GLN A 6 2.44 -14.57 -10.82
CA GLN A 6 1.00 -14.48 -11.06
C GLN A 6 0.21 -14.49 -9.75
N PHE A 7 0.66 -15.28 -8.76
CA PHE A 7 0.04 -15.33 -7.45
C PHE A 7 0.19 -14.00 -6.69
N ALA A 8 1.40 -13.43 -6.66
CA ALA A 8 1.66 -12.13 -6.03
C ALA A 8 0.89 -11.01 -6.72
N ARG A 9 0.87 -11.00 -8.06
CA ARG A 9 0.07 -10.04 -8.84
C ARG A 9 -1.41 -10.12 -8.48
N GLN A 10 -1.98 -11.32 -8.43
CA GLN A 10 -3.39 -11.48 -8.06
C GLN A 10 -3.66 -10.99 -6.64
N LEU A 11 -2.78 -11.29 -5.68
CA LEU A 11 -2.94 -10.80 -4.30
C LEU A 11 -2.95 -9.27 -4.23
N LEU A 12 -2.08 -8.59 -4.99
CA LEU A 12 -2.05 -7.12 -5.04
C LEU A 12 -3.34 -6.54 -5.62
N ILE A 13 -3.88 -7.17 -6.69
CA ILE A 13 -5.15 -6.76 -7.29
C ILE A 13 -6.29 -6.87 -6.28
N GLU A 14 -6.39 -7.99 -5.57
CA GLU A 14 -7.46 -8.22 -4.59
C GLU A 14 -7.29 -7.37 -3.32
N ALA A 15 -6.06 -6.94 -3.00
CA ALA A 15 -5.79 -6.08 -1.86
C ALA A 15 -6.11 -4.61 -2.11
N LEU A 16 -6.11 -4.17 -3.37
CA LEU A 16 -6.49 -2.81 -3.76
C LEU A 16 -8.00 -2.76 -4.03
N PHE A 17 -8.78 -2.63 -2.97
CA PHE A 17 -10.24 -2.56 -3.05
C PHE A 17 -10.79 -1.35 -2.30
N TYR A 18 -12.02 -0.97 -2.66
CA TYR A 18 -12.85 -0.06 -1.90
C TYR A 18 -14.24 -0.66 -1.72
N ASP A 19 -14.69 -0.71 -0.48
CA ASP A 19 -16.02 -1.12 -0.09
C ASP A 19 -16.78 0.08 0.48
N GLU A 20 -17.65 0.67 -0.34
CA GLU A 20 -18.47 1.84 0.02
C GLU A 20 -19.48 1.53 1.14
N GLU A 21 -19.96 0.28 1.26
CA GLU A 21 -20.94 -0.09 2.29
C GLU A 21 -20.32 0.01 3.69
N TYR A 22 -19.04 -0.32 3.81
CA TYR A 22 -18.31 -0.34 5.07
C TYR A 22 -17.29 0.80 5.20
N GLY A 23 -17.16 1.68 4.20
CA GLY A 23 -16.10 2.69 4.15
C GLY A 23 -14.71 2.08 4.25
N ALA A 24 -14.50 0.86 3.73
CA ALA A 24 -13.27 0.11 3.91
C ALA A 24 -12.38 0.20 2.66
N LEU A 25 -11.12 0.58 2.85
CA LEU A 25 -10.10 0.73 1.83
C LEU A 25 -8.99 -0.28 2.05
N GLY A 26 -8.71 -1.10 1.06
CA GLY A 26 -7.55 -1.98 1.03
C GLY A 26 -6.31 -1.23 0.54
N ASN A 27 -5.25 -1.29 1.33
CA ASN A 27 -3.99 -0.58 1.08
C ASN A 27 -2.82 -1.56 1.02
N VAL A 28 -1.86 -1.23 0.17
CA VAL A 28 -0.61 -1.97 0.04
C VAL A 28 0.56 -1.05 0.33
N SER A 29 1.35 -1.40 1.33
CA SER A 29 2.61 -0.73 1.66
C SER A 29 3.78 -1.53 1.12
N LEU A 30 4.78 -0.85 0.53
CA LEU A 30 6.07 -1.44 0.18
C LEU A 30 7.13 -0.95 1.16
N ILE A 31 7.64 -1.85 1.98
CA ILE A 31 8.53 -1.55 3.10
C ILE A 31 9.98 -1.72 2.68
N ASP A 32 10.81 -0.73 2.97
CA ASP A 32 12.26 -0.85 2.87
C ASP A 32 12.80 -1.57 4.12
N PRO A 33 13.27 -2.81 4.01
CA PRO A 33 13.75 -3.57 5.17
C PRO A 33 15.08 -3.05 5.72
N GLU A 34 15.86 -2.26 4.95
CA GLU A 34 17.13 -1.71 5.44
C GLU A 34 16.90 -0.52 6.38
N SER A 35 15.93 0.32 6.03
CA SER A 35 15.59 1.52 6.81
C SER A 35 14.33 1.35 7.68
N VAL A 36 13.69 0.19 7.62
CA VAL A 36 12.56 -0.24 8.46
C VAL A 36 11.41 0.78 8.39
N ARG A 37 11.06 1.17 7.16
CA ARG A 37 10.04 2.19 6.89
C ARG A 37 9.30 1.93 5.60
N GLU A 38 8.07 2.39 5.53
CA GLU A 38 7.25 2.37 4.33
C GLU A 38 7.86 3.26 3.24
N LYS A 39 8.11 2.74 2.05
CA LYS A 39 8.65 3.52 0.94
C LYS A 39 7.58 3.95 -0.06
N TYR A 40 6.61 3.08 -0.31
CA TYR A 40 5.45 3.39 -1.14
C TYR A 40 4.18 2.94 -0.45
N LEU A 41 3.12 3.71 -0.62
CA LEU A 41 1.76 3.37 -0.23
C LEU A 41 0.89 3.36 -1.49
N ALA A 42 0.07 2.33 -1.65
CA ALA A 42 -0.91 2.25 -2.71
C ALA A 42 -2.31 2.04 -2.14
N SER A 43 -3.26 2.81 -2.67
CA SER A 43 -4.64 2.84 -2.23
C SER A 43 -5.57 3.17 -3.41
N TYR A 44 -6.87 3.03 -3.20
CA TYR A 44 -7.88 3.57 -4.09
C TYR A 44 -8.28 4.97 -3.61
N ASP A 45 -8.36 5.93 -4.52
CA ASP A 45 -8.86 7.29 -4.31
C ASP A 45 -10.31 7.37 -4.81
N PRO A 46 -11.32 7.38 -3.90
CA PRO A 46 -12.73 7.43 -4.28
C PRO A 46 -13.15 8.76 -4.92
N GLU A 47 -12.44 9.86 -4.65
CA GLU A 47 -12.78 11.17 -5.23
C GLU A 47 -12.39 11.23 -6.71
N ARG A 48 -11.28 10.58 -7.07
CA ARG A 48 -10.74 10.55 -8.44
C ARG A 48 -11.15 9.31 -9.22
N ASP A 49 -11.70 8.30 -8.56
CA ASP A 49 -11.98 6.98 -9.14
C ASP A 49 -10.73 6.35 -9.78
N THR A 50 -9.61 6.39 -9.05
CA THR A 50 -8.30 5.91 -9.52
C THR A 50 -7.52 5.23 -8.40
N PHE A 51 -6.59 4.35 -8.76
CA PHE A 51 -5.59 3.83 -7.83
C PHE A 51 -4.40 4.78 -7.77
N LEU A 52 -4.03 5.20 -6.57
CA LEU A 52 -2.93 6.10 -6.32
C LEU A 52 -1.77 5.31 -5.72
N ILE A 53 -0.55 5.58 -6.20
CA ILE A 53 0.69 5.18 -5.54
C ILE A 53 1.42 6.44 -5.13
N GLU A 54 1.81 6.51 -3.87
CA GLU A 54 2.57 7.60 -3.28
C GLU A 54 3.96 7.11 -2.87
N GLU A 55 4.99 7.94 -3.08
CA GLU A 55 6.32 7.76 -2.52
C GLU A 55 6.42 8.54 -1.21
N ALA A 56 6.75 7.86 -0.13
CA ALA A 56 6.92 8.48 1.18
C ALA A 56 8.08 9.49 1.18
N VAL A 57 7.85 10.65 1.77
CA VAL A 57 8.88 11.71 1.94
C VAL A 57 9.17 12.03 3.40
N GLU A 58 8.23 11.72 4.29
CA GLU A 58 8.35 11.86 5.75
C GLU A 58 7.72 10.67 6.46
N TRP A 59 8.25 10.30 7.62
CA TRP A 59 7.86 9.13 8.39
C TRP A 59 7.58 9.49 9.83
N GLU A 60 6.71 8.71 10.47
CA GLU A 60 6.56 8.73 11.92
C GLU A 60 7.88 8.36 12.60
N ASP A 61 8.08 8.87 13.82
CA ASP A 61 9.13 8.35 14.68
C ASP A 61 8.83 6.88 14.99
N LEU A 62 9.83 6.01 14.84
CA LEU A 62 9.78 4.61 15.26
C LEU A 62 9.76 4.54 16.80
N ASP A 63 8.62 4.84 17.41
CA ASP A 63 8.36 4.44 18.79
C ASP A 63 7.92 2.97 18.76
N ALA A 64 8.91 2.08 18.89
CA ALA A 64 8.66 0.70 19.23
C ALA A 64 8.00 0.66 20.62
N ASP A 65 6.66 0.57 20.64
CA ASP A 65 5.72 0.24 21.74
C ASP A 65 4.65 1.35 21.92
N GLU A 66 3.34 1.09 21.79
CA GLU A 66 2.56 0.34 22.79
C GLU A 66 1.63 -0.78 22.25
N ASP A 67 1.36 -0.87 20.95
CA ASP A 67 0.42 -1.88 20.40
C ASP A 67 1.10 -3.01 19.58
N GLY A 68 2.37 -2.86 19.18
CA GLY A 68 3.19 -3.95 18.62
C GLY A 68 2.67 -4.60 17.33
N GLU A 69 1.76 -3.96 16.59
CA GLU A 69 1.15 -4.55 15.39
C GLU A 69 1.97 -4.30 14.11
N ILE A 70 2.84 -3.28 14.07
CA ILE A 70 3.60 -2.87 12.89
C ILE A 70 5.07 -2.57 13.25
N ASP A 71 6.01 -3.37 12.72
CA ASP A 71 7.45 -3.28 12.99
C ASP A 71 8.20 -2.27 12.09
N TYR A 72 7.51 -1.29 11.49
CA TYR A 72 8.11 -0.31 10.57
C TYR A 72 7.48 1.09 10.70
N ALA A 73 8.25 2.13 10.36
CA ALA A 73 7.77 3.51 10.35
C ALA A 73 6.77 3.72 9.20
N LEU A 74 5.57 4.22 9.52
CA LEU A 74 4.57 4.61 8.53
C LEU A 74 4.89 5.97 7.92
N ALA A 75 4.50 6.20 6.68
CA ALA A 75 4.62 7.52 6.07
C ALA A 75 3.58 8.49 6.66
N VAL A 76 4.00 9.71 6.98
CA VAL A 76 3.11 10.82 7.37
C VAL A 76 2.93 11.86 6.26
N ASP A 77 3.84 11.84 5.29
CA ASP A 77 3.77 12.68 4.11
C ASP A 77 4.29 11.90 2.90
N GLY A 78 3.67 12.17 1.76
CA GLY A 78 3.90 11.46 0.52
C GLY A 78 3.80 12.41 -0.67
N LYS A 79 4.38 11.99 -1.78
CA LYS A 79 4.14 12.63 -3.07
C LYS A 79 3.58 11.59 -4.04
N GLU A 80 2.69 12.02 -4.92
CA GLU A 80 2.19 11.20 -6.01
C GLU A 80 3.37 10.63 -6.83
N PHE A 81 3.50 9.31 -6.83
CA PHE A 81 4.40 8.57 -7.71
C PHE A 81 3.69 8.30 -9.05
N GLY A 82 2.42 7.91 -9.00
CA GLY A 82 1.60 7.68 -10.17
C GLY A 82 0.14 7.35 -9.85
N THR A 83 -0.72 7.52 -10.85
CA THR A 83 -2.14 7.17 -10.81
C THR A 83 -2.48 6.17 -11.90
N TYR A 84 -3.40 5.26 -11.59
CA TYR A 84 -3.74 4.12 -12.43
C TYR A 84 -5.26 3.92 -12.50
N GLU A 85 -5.76 3.58 -13.68
CA GLU A 85 -7.21 3.38 -13.91
C GLU A 85 -7.69 2.00 -13.45
N THR A 86 -6.78 1.03 -13.31
CA THR A 86 -7.11 -0.35 -12.98
C THR A 86 -6.23 -0.88 -11.85
N PRO A 87 -6.74 -1.81 -11.00
CA PRO A 87 -5.93 -2.44 -9.97
C PRO A 87 -4.83 -3.31 -10.59
N GLU A 88 -5.04 -3.83 -11.81
CA GLU A 88 -4.03 -4.55 -12.59
C GLU A 88 -2.79 -3.68 -12.88
N ASP A 89 -2.99 -2.46 -13.36
CA ASP A 89 -1.89 -1.55 -13.70
C ASP A 89 -1.14 -1.10 -12.44
N ALA A 90 -1.87 -0.81 -11.36
CA ALA A 90 -1.28 -0.50 -10.05
C ALA A 90 -0.48 -1.68 -9.50
N ALA A 91 -1.02 -2.90 -9.57
CA ALA A 91 -0.34 -4.12 -9.12
C ALA A 91 0.93 -4.40 -9.93
N ASP A 92 0.90 -4.19 -11.25
CA ASP A 92 2.08 -4.33 -12.10
C ASP A 92 3.17 -3.32 -11.73
N GLN A 93 2.79 -2.08 -11.41
CA GLN A 93 3.73 -1.08 -10.90
C GLN A 93 4.30 -1.46 -9.53
N LEU A 94 3.45 -1.90 -8.59
CA LEU A 94 3.89 -2.32 -7.25
C LEU A 94 4.90 -3.46 -7.32
N LEU A 95 4.68 -4.44 -8.20
CA LEU A 95 5.64 -5.51 -8.44
C LEU A 95 6.97 -4.99 -9.00
N ALA A 96 6.91 -4.01 -9.91
CA ALA A 96 8.12 -3.39 -10.45
C ALA A 96 8.91 -2.66 -9.35
N LEU A 97 8.25 -1.83 -8.54
CA LEU A 97 8.86 -1.08 -7.43
C LEU A 97 9.44 -2.01 -6.36
N ALA A 98 8.70 -3.05 -5.96
CA ALA A 98 9.15 -4.03 -4.99
C ALA A 98 10.41 -4.74 -5.46
N ARG A 99 10.50 -5.08 -6.75
CA ARG A 99 11.69 -5.73 -7.33
C ARG A 99 12.86 -4.78 -7.48
N GLU A 100 12.61 -3.56 -7.98
CA GLU A 100 13.65 -2.56 -8.22
C GLU A 100 14.35 -2.16 -6.92
N HIS A 101 13.58 -2.02 -5.85
CA HIS A 101 14.07 -1.53 -4.56
C HIS A 101 14.19 -2.62 -3.48
N SER A 102 13.93 -3.89 -3.82
CA SER A 102 13.95 -5.02 -2.88
C SER A 102 13.05 -4.82 -1.66
N LEU A 103 11.83 -4.33 -1.89
CA LEU A 103 10.87 -3.98 -0.83
C LEU A 103 9.97 -5.17 -0.48
N ALA A 104 9.56 -5.21 0.79
CA ALA A 104 8.61 -6.21 1.30
C ALA A 104 7.17 -5.66 1.23
N PRO A 105 6.18 -6.44 0.80
CA PRO A 105 4.78 -6.02 0.83
C PRO A 105 4.21 -6.14 2.25
N SER A 106 3.37 -5.18 2.63
CA SER A 106 2.47 -5.22 3.79
C SER A 106 1.07 -4.79 3.36
N PHE A 107 0.03 -5.34 3.99
CA PHE A 107 -1.37 -5.14 3.62
C PHE A 107 -2.15 -4.63 4.82
N MET A 108 -2.91 -3.56 4.63
CA MET A 108 -3.71 -2.94 5.70
C MET A 108 -5.08 -2.55 5.15
N ILE A 109 -6.10 -2.68 6.00
CA ILE A 109 -7.45 -2.16 5.71
C ILE A 109 -7.64 -0.92 6.56
N LEU A 110 -7.91 0.21 5.91
CA LEU A 110 -8.29 1.45 6.57
C LEU A 110 -9.80 1.60 6.50
N PHE A 111 -10.40 2.08 7.58
CA PHE A 111 -11.83 2.36 7.66
C PHE A 111 -12.02 3.87 7.73
N ASP A 112 -12.95 4.40 6.94
CA ASP A 112 -13.35 5.80 7.03
C ASP A 112 -14.06 6.04 8.38
N GLU A 113 -13.54 6.96 9.19
CA GLU A 113 -14.05 7.28 10.52
C GLU A 113 -15.47 7.89 10.48
N GLU A 114 -15.91 8.41 9.33
CA GLU A 114 -17.27 8.98 9.17
C GLU A 114 -18.37 7.92 9.01
N ALA A 115 -18.03 6.63 8.88
CA ALA A 115 -19.00 5.53 8.77
C ALA A 115 -19.61 5.09 10.13
N GLY A 116 -19.32 5.81 11.22
CA GLY A 116 -19.75 5.53 12.61
C GLY A 116 -20.98 6.29 13.11
#